data_AF-A0A2S6EW92-F1
#
_entry.id   AF-A0A2S6EW92-F1
#
_cell.length_a   1.000
_cell.length_b   1.000
_cell.length_c   1.000
_cell.angle_alpha   90.00
_cell.angle_beta   90.00
_cell.angle_gamma   90.00
#
_symmetry.space_group_name_H-M   'P 1'
#
loop_
_entity.id
_entity.type
_entity.pdbx_description
1 polymer ?
#
loop_
_entity_poly.entity_id
_entity_poly.type
_entity_poly.pdbx_seq_one_letter_code
_entity_poly.pdbx_strand_id
1 'polypeptide(L)'
;MTITHTAAGGITMTVELIRNGETDTNDYEEYLDSFGYETLEKSLKEDAKSICQFFCNEELVLQGLKKLVTQFYQFNQPEKKTLRQFFDDWGSKNHFNHEAQPNDKIPYETSPNFHFPNHTPVLCGELTADLFNNVLLKQGYLSADLGAGPKHGKWAHTIQFFILEEARKTGQLKLHSNTVCEFIKKISQIHGPYESFSLWSILFDSFDETFTCPNIITQTLTSPWDNSKEALFLADKLNHFQKKFEKAASAENNYNAYANKKYMSRIDKANYVKYKDKCAILWFAPQDKKTIPKPSCQEELKQNQLSFLKLSLL
;
A
#
# COMPACT_ATOMS: atom_id res chain seq x y z
N MET A 1 -21.74 -9.27 16.69
CA MET A 1 -22.13 -7.84 16.75
C MET A 1 -21.60 -7.23 18.05
N THR A 2 -20.51 -6.49 17.93
CA THR A 2 -19.86 -5.80 19.05
C THR A 2 -20.05 -4.30 18.89
N ILE A 3 -20.58 -3.64 19.92
CA ILE A 3 -20.77 -2.18 19.94
C ILE A 3 -19.56 -1.56 20.64
N THR A 4 -18.88 -0.64 19.98
CA THR A 4 -17.80 0.15 20.62
C THR A 4 -18.27 1.60 20.82
N HIS A 5 -18.05 2.12 22.02
CA HIS A 5 -18.32 3.51 22.34
C HIS A 5 -17.09 4.36 22.05
N THR A 6 -17.23 5.36 21.18
CA THR A 6 -16.15 6.33 20.94
C THR A 6 -16.19 7.45 21.98
N ALA A 7 -15.05 8.12 22.17
CA ALA A 7 -14.90 9.26 23.09
C ALA A 7 -15.84 10.45 22.78
N ALA A 8 -16.51 10.45 21.63
CA ALA A 8 -17.48 11.46 21.20
C ALA A 8 -18.96 11.07 21.47
N GLY A 9 -19.22 9.94 22.14
CA GLY A 9 -20.59 9.53 22.52
C GLY A 9 -21.41 8.84 21.41
N GLY A 10 -20.80 8.57 20.25
CA GLY A 10 -21.42 7.75 19.20
C GLY A 10 -21.16 6.25 19.41
N ILE A 11 -22.16 5.43 19.07
CA ILE A 11 -22.02 3.97 18.91
C ILE A 11 -21.43 3.73 17.51
N THR A 12 -20.26 3.12 17.44
CA THR A 12 -19.68 2.66 16.18
C THR A 12 -19.90 1.15 16.06
N MET A 13 -20.51 0.75 14.95
CA MET A 13 -20.69 -0.66 14.61
C MET A 13 -19.39 -1.21 14.06
N THR A 14 -19.03 -2.44 14.40
CA THR A 14 -17.87 -3.14 13.84
C THR A 14 -18.34 -4.27 12.92
N VAL A 15 -17.64 -4.47 11.81
CA VAL A 15 -17.83 -5.65 10.95
C VAL A 15 -16.90 -6.80 11.37
N GLU A 16 -17.39 -8.02 11.20
CA GLU A 16 -16.68 -9.25 11.56
C GLU A 16 -16.26 -10.00 10.30
N LEU A 17 -15.08 -10.64 10.38
CA LEU A 17 -14.56 -11.47 9.32
C LEU A 17 -15.36 -12.78 9.23
N ILE A 18 -15.89 -13.07 8.04
CA ILE A 18 -16.64 -14.27 7.69
C ILE A 18 -15.63 -15.35 7.30
N ARG A 19 -15.47 -16.36 8.16
CA ARG A 19 -14.59 -17.50 7.89
C ARG A 19 -15.26 -18.47 6.92
N ASN A 20 -14.46 -19.34 6.32
CA ASN A 20 -14.96 -20.34 5.37
C ASN A 20 -16.11 -21.18 5.98
N GLY A 21 -17.26 -21.20 5.30
CA GLY A 21 -18.46 -21.92 5.71
C GLY A 21 -19.37 -21.16 6.68
N GLU A 22 -18.99 -19.97 7.12
CA GLU A 22 -19.84 -19.12 7.95
C GLU A 22 -20.85 -18.34 7.12
N THR A 23 -21.97 -17.98 7.75
CA THR A 23 -22.98 -17.09 7.15
C THR A 23 -22.61 -15.64 7.42
N ASP A 24 -22.76 -14.81 6.40
CA ASP A 24 -22.61 -13.36 6.55
C ASP A 24 -23.73 -12.80 7.44
N THR A 25 -23.36 -12.24 8.60
CA THR A 25 -24.28 -11.60 9.54
C THR A 25 -24.02 -10.11 9.70
N ASN A 26 -23.12 -9.54 8.90
CA ASN A 26 -22.77 -8.14 8.97
C ASN A 26 -23.87 -7.26 8.36
N ASP A 27 -24.14 -6.12 8.99
CA ASP A 27 -24.93 -5.05 8.37
C ASP A 27 -23.98 -3.95 7.84
N TYR A 28 -23.62 -4.06 6.57
CA TYR A 28 -22.72 -3.11 5.92
C TYR A 28 -23.34 -1.72 5.72
N GLU A 29 -24.67 -1.62 5.70
CA GLU A 29 -25.34 -0.33 5.57
C GLU A 29 -25.32 0.41 6.90
N GLU A 30 -25.74 -0.25 7.98
CA GLU A 30 -25.66 0.31 9.33
C GLU A 30 -24.21 0.60 9.74
N TYR A 31 -23.25 -0.24 9.31
CA TYR A 31 -21.83 0.03 9.51
C TYR A 31 -21.41 1.37 8.91
N LEU A 32 -21.67 1.60 7.62
CA LEU A 32 -21.34 2.87 6.95
C LEU A 32 -22.11 4.06 7.56
N ASP A 33 -23.38 3.86 7.88
CA ASP A 33 -24.24 4.89 8.47
C ASP A 33 -23.74 5.29 9.86
N SER A 34 -23.19 4.36 10.66
CA SER A 34 -22.58 4.67 11.96
C SER A 34 -21.34 5.59 11.87
N PHE A 35 -20.76 5.75 10.68
CA PHE A 35 -19.68 6.71 10.39
C PHE A 35 -20.15 7.99 9.69
N GLY A 36 -21.47 8.19 9.52
CA GLY A 36 -22.06 9.40 8.92
C GLY A 36 -22.20 9.37 7.39
N TYR A 37 -22.33 8.18 6.80
CA TYR A 37 -22.47 8.00 5.34
C TYR A 37 -23.91 7.71 4.89
N GLU A 38 -24.92 8.12 5.66
CA GLU A 38 -26.34 7.88 5.35
C GLU A 38 -26.77 8.53 4.04
N THR A 39 -26.19 9.70 3.74
CA THR A 39 -26.53 10.53 2.58
C THR A 39 -25.62 10.31 1.37
N LEU A 40 -24.77 9.27 1.42
CA LEU A 40 -23.88 8.93 0.31
C LEU A 40 -24.69 8.61 -0.96
N GLU A 41 -24.19 9.05 -2.12
CA GLU A 41 -24.82 8.73 -3.41
C GLU A 41 -25.05 7.21 -3.52
N LYS A 42 -26.26 6.80 -3.90
CA LYS A 42 -26.68 5.39 -3.87
C LYS A 42 -25.66 4.44 -4.52
N SER A 43 -25.21 4.73 -5.74
CA SER A 43 -24.25 3.90 -6.48
C SER A 43 -22.93 3.73 -5.74
N LEU A 44 -22.50 4.79 -5.06
CA LEU A 44 -21.28 4.80 -4.29
C LEU A 44 -21.43 4.08 -2.95
N LYS A 45 -22.58 4.20 -2.29
CA LYS A 45 -22.92 3.43 -1.08
C LYS A 45 -22.95 1.93 -1.39
N GLU A 46 -23.53 1.54 -2.53
CA GLU A 46 -23.53 0.16 -3.02
C GLU A 46 -22.11 -0.37 -3.31
N ASP A 47 -21.25 0.45 -3.93
CA ASP A 47 -19.83 0.12 -4.13
C ASP A 47 -19.08 -0.06 -2.80
N ALA A 48 -19.26 0.87 -1.85
CA ALA A 48 -18.62 0.81 -0.53
C ALA A 48 -19.05 -0.43 0.25
N LYS A 49 -20.35 -0.76 0.26
CA LYS A 49 -20.89 -1.99 0.87
C LYS A 49 -20.27 -3.24 0.24
N SER A 50 -20.19 -3.27 -1.09
CA SER A 50 -19.62 -4.41 -1.82
C SER A 50 -18.14 -4.64 -1.49
N ILE A 51 -17.38 -3.57 -1.28
CA ILE A 51 -15.98 -3.64 -0.87
C ILE A 51 -15.84 -4.09 0.59
N CYS A 52 -16.64 -3.54 1.52
CA CYS A 52 -16.69 -4.04 2.89
C CYS A 52 -16.99 -5.54 2.93
N GLN A 53 -18.03 -5.97 2.21
CA GLN A 53 -18.41 -7.37 2.12
C GLN A 53 -17.29 -8.25 1.56
N PHE A 54 -16.62 -7.78 0.50
CA PHE A 54 -15.48 -8.50 -0.06
C PHE A 54 -14.35 -8.68 0.96
N PHE A 55 -13.97 -7.63 1.68
CA PHE A 55 -12.90 -7.70 2.68
C PHE A 55 -13.29 -8.39 3.98
N CYS A 56 -14.59 -8.56 4.25
CA CYS A 56 -15.07 -9.43 5.32
C CYS A 56 -15.13 -10.90 4.88
N ASN A 57 -15.04 -11.21 3.59
CA ASN A 57 -15.07 -12.60 3.11
C ASN A 57 -13.65 -13.17 3.01
N GLU A 58 -13.29 -14.03 3.97
CA GLU A 58 -11.95 -14.62 4.02
C GLU A 58 -11.61 -15.42 2.75
N GLU A 59 -12.53 -16.24 2.26
CA GLU A 59 -12.27 -17.10 1.10
C GLU A 59 -11.93 -16.28 -0.15
N LEU A 60 -12.73 -15.25 -0.45
CA LEU A 60 -12.52 -14.38 -1.61
C LEU A 60 -11.19 -13.63 -1.53
N VAL A 61 -10.85 -13.13 -0.34
CA VAL A 61 -9.56 -12.46 -0.14
C VAL A 61 -8.39 -13.43 -0.33
N LEU A 62 -8.45 -14.63 0.27
CA LEU A 62 -7.41 -15.64 0.11
C LEU A 62 -7.23 -16.08 -1.34
N GLN A 63 -8.29 -16.17 -2.13
CA GLN A 63 -8.21 -16.41 -3.58
C GLN A 63 -7.44 -15.29 -4.29
N GLY A 64 -7.73 -14.03 -3.96
CA GLY A 64 -6.99 -12.87 -4.48
C GLY A 64 -5.51 -12.87 -4.10
N LEU A 65 -5.19 -13.17 -2.84
CA LEU A 65 -3.81 -13.28 -2.37
C LEU A 65 -3.07 -14.43 -3.07
N LYS A 66 -3.76 -15.56 -3.35
CA LYS A 66 -3.18 -16.69 -4.08
C LYS A 66 -2.83 -16.33 -5.52
N LYS A 67 -3.67 -15.50 -6.15
CA LYS A 67 -3.40 -14.93 -7.47
C LYS A 67 -2.18 -14.03 -7.45
N LEU A 68 -2.06 -13.15 -6.44
CA LEU A 68 -0.90 -12.28 -6.26
C LEU A 68 0.40 -13.07 -6.15
N VAL A 69 0.48 -14.05 -5.23
CA VAL A 69 1.74 -14.80 -5.01
C VAL A 69 2.17 -15.53 -6.28
N THR A 70 1.21 -16.09 -7.02
CA THR A 70 1.47 -16.83 -8.26
C THR A 70 1.96 -15.89 -9.37
N GLN A 71 1.24 -14.80 -9.63
CA GLN A 71 1.60 -13.85 -10.69
C GLN A 71 2.94 -13.17 -10.39
N PHE A 72 3.17 -12.76 -9.14
CA PHE A 72 4.44 -12.14 -8.78
C PHE A 72 5.61 -13.12 -8.89
N TYR A 73 5.43 -14.38 -8.47
CA TYR A 73 6.46 -15.40 -8.63
C TYR A 73 6.85 -15.59 -10.10
N GLN A 74 5.84 -15.74 -10.98
CA GLN A 74 6.04 -15.85 -12.44
C GLN A 74 6.73 -14.62 -13.02
N PHE A 75 6.32 -13.41 -12.61
CA PHE A 75 6.94 -12.16 -13.04
C PHE A 75 8.40 -12.04 -12.57
N ASN A 76 8.74 -12.61 -11.42
CA ASN A 76 10.08 -12.56 -10.86
C ASN A 76 11.06 -13.52 -11.56
N GLN A 77 10.63 -14.74 -11.92
CA GLN A 77 11.53 -15.82 -12.37
C GLN A 77 12.48 -15.44 -13.51
N PRO A 78 12.06 -14.72 -14.57
CA PRO A 78 12.96 -14.44 -15.70
C PRO A 78 14.17 -13.57 -15.33
N GLU A 79 13.99 -12.55 -14.47
CA GLU A 79 15.02 -11.51 -14.26
C GLU A 79 15.11 -10.94 -12.82
N LYS A 80 14.73 -11.71 -11.79
CA LYS A 80 14.73 -11.27 -10.38
C LYS A 80 14.13 -9.86 -10.20
N LYS A 81 12.93 -9.63 -10.74
CA LYS A 81 12.25 -8.32 -10.71
C LYS A 81 11.65 -8.01 -9.33
N THR A 82 11.54 -6.74 -8.96
CA THR A 82 11.03 -6.35 -7.63
C THR A 82 9.50 -6.29 -7.60
N LEU A 83 8.89 -6.31 -6.40
CA LEU A 83 7.45 -6.06 -6.23
C LEU A 83 7.03 -4.69 -6.79
N ARG A 84 7.90 -3.69 -6.68
CA ARG A 84 7.67 -2.38 -7.31
C ARG A 84 7.49 -2.51 -8.81
N GLN A 85 8.43 -3.17 -9.48
CA GLN A 85 8.35 -3.38 -10.94
C GLN A 85 7.11 -4.21 -11.33
N PHE A 86 6.69 -5.14 -10.48
CA PHE A 86 5.45 -5.88 -10.68
C PHE A 86 4.23 -4.95 -10.61
N PHE A 87 4.13 -4.11 -9.59
CA PHE A 87 3.02 -3.16 -9.45
C PHE A 87 3.08 -1.99 -10.44
N ASP A 88 4.25 -1.62 -10.94
CA ASP A 88 4.37 -0.66 -12.04
C ASP A 88 3.77 -1.27 -13.33
N ASP A 89 4.16 -2.50 -13.67
CA ASP A 89 3.64 -3.22 -14.83
C ASP A 89 2.13 -3.52 -14.71
N TRP A 90 1.69 -4.04 -13.55
CA TRP A 90 0.29 -4.31 -13.28
C TRP A 90 -0.53 -3.01 -13.22
N GLY A 91 -0.08 -2.00 -12.48
CA GLY A 91 -0.80 -0.75 -12.29
C GLY A 91 -1.07 -0.03 -13.61
N SER A 92 -0.05 0.05 -14.48
CA SER A 92 -0.19 0.68 -15.80
C SER A 92 -1.27 0.01 -16.68
N LYS A 93 -1.47 -1.30 -16.54
CA LYS A 93 -2.51 -2.06 -17.25
C LYS A 93 -3.89 -1.98 -16.59
N ASN A 94 -3.97 -1.38 -15.41
CA ASN A 94 -5.15 -1.34 -14.55
C ASN A 94 -5.50 0.09 -14.11
N HIS A 95 -5.19 1.06 -14.97
CA HIS A 95 -5.55 2.47 -14.81
C HIS A 95 -4.88 3.19 -13.63
N PHE A 96 -3.90 2.55 -12.98
CA PHE A 96 -3.10 3.16 -11.92
C PHE A 96 -1.75 3.66 -12.45
N ASN A 97 -1.13 4.59 -11.71
CA ASN A 97 0.18 5.16 -12.03
C ASN A 97 0.24 5.77 -13.44
N HIS A 98 -0.84 6.37 -13.92
CA HIS A 98 -0.84 7.10 -15.20
C HIS A 98 -0.39 8.54 -14.99
N GLU A 99 0.11 9.17 -16.05
CA GLU A 99 0.45 10.59 -15.99
C GLU A 99 -0.80 11.39 -15.64
N ALA A 100 -0.78 12.00 -14.45
CA ALA A 100 -1.81 12.92 -14.04
C ALA A 100 -1.57 14.30 -14.66
N GLN A 101 -2.65 14.98 -15.02
CA GLN A 101 -2.57 16.39 -15.40
C GLN A 101 -2.07 17.20 -14.20
N PRO A 102 -1.16 18.16 -14.39
CA PRO A 102 -0.69 19.02 -13.31
C PRO A 102 -1.90 19.63 -12.59
N ASN A 103 -1.98 19.43 -11.28
CA ASN A 103 -3.00 20.08 -10.48
C ASN A 103 -2.50 21.52 -10.23
N ASP A 104 -3.21 22.54 -10.73
CA ASP A 104 -2.69 23.92 -10.82
C ASP A 104 -2.39 24.60 -9.47
N LYS A 105 -2.63 23.93 -8.35
CA LYS A 105 -2.28 24.40 -7.00
C LYS A 105 -1.88 23.23 -6.11
N ILE A 106 -0.67 22.71 -6.28
CA ILE A 106 -0.02 21.88 -5.26
C ILE A 106 0.67 22.85 -4.28
N PRO A 107 0.18 23.07 -3.04
CA PRO A 107 0.82 23.95 -2.07
C PRO A 107 2.09 23.32 -1.43
N TYR A 108 2.79 22.48 -2.20
CA TYR A 108 3.91 21.65 -1.75
C TYR A 108 5.16 21.94 -2.58
N GLU A 109 6.31 21.68 -1.97
CA GLU A 109 7.59 21.74 -2.66
C GLU A 109 7.68 20.57 -3.64
N THR A 110 8.06 20.85 -4.89
CA THR A 110 8.25 19.82 -5.93
C THR A 110 9.68 19.83 -6.46
N SER A 111 10.10 18.73 -7.09
CA SER A 111 11.36 18.72 -7.85
C SER A 111 11.31 19.72 -9.01
N PRO A 112 12.46 20.26 -9.46
CA PRO A 112 12.50 21.10 -10.65
C PRO A 112 11.89 20.39 -11.87
N ASN A 113 11.03 21.09 -12.63
CA ASN A 113 10.31 20.56 -13.80
C ASN A 113 9.47 19.30 -13.48
N PHE A 114 8.85 19.26 -12.30
CA PHE A 114 8.03 18.15 -11.88
C PHE A 114 6.90 17.86 -12.87
N HIS A 115 6.77 16.58 -13.19
CA HIS A 115 5.62 15.96 -13.84
C HIS A 115 5.30 14.69 -13.07
N PHE A 116 4.03 14.32 -13.07
CA PHE A 116 3.55 13.10 -12.44
C PHE A 116 4.13 11.87 -13.14
N PRO A 117 5.02 11.08 -12.51
CA PRO A 117 5.69 9.96 -13.19
C PRO A 117 4.79 8.75 -13.31
N ASN A 118 4.96 7.93 -14.36
CA ASN A 118 4.13 6.77 -14.63
C ASN A 118 4.49 5.48 -13.84
N HIS A 119 4.98 5.62 -12.60
CA HIS A 119 5.39 4.49 -11.76
C HIS A 119 5.07 4.74 -10.28
N THR A 120 5.15 3.69 -9.48
CA THR A 120 4.70 3.69 -8.09
C THR A 120 5.63 4.52 -7.20
N PRO A 121 5.14 5.53 -6.45
CA PRO A 121 5.95 6.28 -5.50
C PRO A 121 6.36 5.48 -4.25
N VAL A 122 7.31 6.03 -3.49
CA VAL A 122 7.60 5.67 -2.09
C VAL A 122 7.02 6.75 -1.20
N LEU A 123 6.26 6.37 -0.18
CA LEU A 123 5.77 7.31 0.83
C LEU A 123 6.81 7.41 1.97
N CYS A 124 7.27 8.61 2.28
CA CYS A 124 8.24 8.86 3.34
C CYS A 124 7.64 9.76 4.42
N GLY A 125 7.70 9.31 5.67
CA GLY A 125 7.00 9.95 6.79
C GLY A 125 5.48 9.72 6.72
N GLU A 126 4.77 10.23 7.72
CA GLU A 126 3.32 10.28 7.74
C GLU A 126 2.85 11.44 6.82
N LEU A 127 2.14 11.11 5.75
CA LEU A 127 1.67 12.11 4.80
C LEU A 127 0.57 12.97 5.42
N THR A 128 0.52 14.25 5.04
CA THR A 128 -0.66 15.06 5.33
C THR A 128 -1.86 14.50 4.56
N ALA A 129 -3.07 14.67 5.11
CA ALA A 129 -4.30 14.26 4.43
C ALA A 129 -4.40 14.84 3.00
N ASP A 130 -3.96 16.08 2.81
CA ASP A 130 -3.99 16.72 1.49
C ASP A 130 -2.93 16.17 0.51
N LEU A 131 -1.71 15.83 0.95
CA LEU A 131 -0.76 15.08 0.09
C LEU A 131 -1.32 13.71 -0.29
N PHE A 132 -1.88 13.00 0.69
CA PHE A 132 -2.40 11.66 0.48
C PHE A 132 -3.61 11.66 -0.45
N ASN A 133 -4.60 12.51 -0.19
CA ASN A 133 -5.83 12.54 -0.97
C ASN A 133 -5.63 13.20 -2.34
N ASN A 134 -4.99 14.36 -2.40
CA ASN A 134 -4.97 15.17 -3.64
C ASN A 134 -3.79 14.88 -4.58
N VAL A 135 -2.68 14.36 -4.06
CA VAL A 135 -1.48 14.03 -4.86
C VAL A 135 -1.39 12.53 -5.13
N LEU A 136 -1.73 11.67 -4.17
CA LEU A 136 -1.66 10.22 -4.34
C LEU A 136 -2.97 9.62 -4.87
N LEU A 137 -4.03 9.60 -4.04
CA LEU A 137 -5.26 8.85 -4.35
C LEU A 137 -6.07 9.47 -5.50
N LYS A 138 -6.29 10.79 -5.50
CA LYS A 138 -7.01 11.50 -6.57
C LYS A 138 -6.37 11.33 -7.94
N GLN A 139 -5.07 11.08 -7.98
CA GLN A 139 -4.31 10.86 -9.22
C GLN A 139 -4.22 9.38 -9.60
N GLY A 140 -4.77 8.46 -8.78
CA GLY A 140 -4.78 7.03 -9.08
C GLY A 140 -3.39 6.38 -8.94
N TYR A 141 -2.57 6.85 -7.99
CA TYR A 141 -1.30 6.19 -7.71
C TYR A 141 -1.45 5.00 -6.76
N LEU A 142 -0.75 3.92 -7.08
CA LEU A 142 -0.38 2.91 -6.09
C LEU A 142 0.67 3.49 -5.14
N SER A 143 1.02 2.77 -4.08
CA SER A 143 2.03 3.24 -3.14
C SER A 143 2.85 2.13 -2.49
N ALA A 144 4.09 2.49 -2.16
CA ALA A 144 4.87 1.76 -1.18
C ALA A 144 4.82 2.47 0.18
N ASP A 145 4.11 1.87 1.13
CA ASP A 145 3.61 2.46 2.38
C ASP A 145 4.65 2.42 3.50
N LEU A 146 5.88 2.90 3.24
CA LEU A 146 6.93 2.86 4.27
C LEU A 146 6.61 3.71 5.50
N GLY A 147 5.85 4.78 5.31
CA GLY A 147 5.43 5.69 6.38
C GLY A 147 4.53 5.03 7.44
N ALA A 148 3.83 3.94 7.09
CA ALA A 148 2.90 3.26 7.98
C ALA A 148 3.56 2.19 8.89
N GLY A 149 4.87 1.95 8.71
CA GLY A 149 5.65 1.05 9.55
C GLY A 149 5.60 -0.43 9.17
N PRO A 150 6.29 -1.30 9.93
CA PRO A 150 6.57 -2.67 9.50
C PRO A 150 5.37 -3.61 9.65
N LYS A 151 4.48 -3.35 10.63
CA LYS A 151 3.25 -4.13 10.85
C LYS A 151 2.28 -3.99 9.67
N HIS A 152 2.14 -2.76 9.20
CA HIS A 152 1.33 -2.42 8.03
C HIS A 152 1.92 -3.05 6.76
N GLY A 153 3.25 -3.21 6.72
CA GLY A 153 3.96 -3.73 5.57
C GLY A 153 4.14 -2.66 4.49
N LYS A 154 4.98 -2.95 3.50
CA LYS A 154 5.34 -1.96 2.47
C LYS A 154 4.27 -1.81 1.38
N TRP A 155 3.37 -2.77 1.21
CA TRP A 155 2.54 -2.89 0.00
C TRP A 155 1.08 -3.22 0.30
N ALA A 156 0.63 -3.13 1.55
CA ALA A 156 -0.68 -3.66 1.94
C ALA A 156 -1.84 -3.00 1.19
N HIS A 157 -1.85 -1.67 1.08
CA HIS A 157 -2.91 -0.97 0.33
C HIS A 157 -2.87 -1.27 -1.17
N THR A 158 -1.68 -1.29 -1.76
CA THR A 158 -1.51 -1.70 -3.16
C THR A 158 -2.01 -3.14 -3.39
N ILE A 159 -1.83 -4.03 -2.41
CA ILE A 159 -2.33 -5.41 -2.46
C ILE A 159 -3.85 -5.45 -2.33
N GLN A 160 -4.44 -4.65 -1.43
CA GLN A 160 -5.90 -4.49 -1.33
C GLN A 160 -6.51 -4.07 -2.68
N PHE A 161 -5.91 -3.10 -3.38
CA PHE A 161 -6.37 -2.69 -4.70
C PHE A 161 -6.21 -3.78 -5.75
N PHE A 162 -5.08 -4.51 -5.72
CA PHE A 162 -4.84 -5.64 -6.60
C PHE A 162 -5.94 -6.69 -6.47
N ILE A 163 -6.27 -7.12 -5.24
CA ILE A 163 -7.26 -8.19 -5.04
C ILE A 163 -8.67 -7.75 -5.44
N LEU A 164 -9.06 -6.50 -5.18
CA LEU A 164 -10.35 -5.98 -5.62
C LEU A 164 -10.45 -5.89 -7.15
N GLU A 165 -9.42 -5.35 -7.82
CA GLU A 165 -9.46 -5.16 -9.28
C GLU A 165 -9.42 -6.51 -10.00
N GLU A 166 -8.67 -7.49 -9.48
CA GLU A 166 -8.68 -8.84 -10.01
C GLU A 166 -10.02 -9.55 -9.78
N ALA A 167 -10.70 -9.33 -8.64
CA ALA A 167 -12.04 -9.85 -8.38
C ALA A 167 -13.11 -9.16 -9.23
N ARG A 168 -12.95 -7.87 -9.53
CA ARG A 168 -13.84 -7.11 -10.41
C ARG A 168 -13.82 -7.67 -11.83
N LYS A 169 -12.63 -7.92 -12.37
CA LYS A 169 -12.46 -8.49 -13.72
C LYS A 169 -13.07 -9.87 -13.88
N THR A 170 -13.11 -10.68 -12.81
CA THR A 170 -13.70 -12.02 -12.82
C THR A 170 -15.19 -12.01 -12.50
N GLY A 171 -15.77 -10.85 -12.17
CA GLY A 171 -17.17 -10.70 -11.77
C GLY A 171 -17.48 -11.14 -10.34
N GLN A 172 -16.46 -11.49 -9.55
CA GLN A 172 -16.59 -11.82 -8.13
C GLN A 172 -16.90 -10.59 -7.28
N LEU A 173 -16.39 -9.43 -7.68
CA LEU A 173 -16.76 -8.13 -7.13
C LEU A 173 -17.53 -7.34 -8.20
N LYS A 174 -18.73 -6.87 -7.86
CA LYS A 174 -19.53 -6.02 -8.75
C LYS A 174 -19.54 -4.61 -8.21
N LEU A 175 -19.08 -3.67 -9.03
CA LEU A 175 -19.09 -2.24 -8.73
C LEU A 175 -19.84 -1.51 -9.85
N HIS A 176 -20.46 -0.39 -9.49
CA HIS A 176 -20.95 0.64 -10.40
C HIS A 176 -19.79 1.41 -11.03
N SER A 177 -18.70 1.63 -10.29
CA SER A 177 -17.46 2.18 -10.84
C SER A 177 -16.82 1.21 -11.85
N ASN A 178 -16.30 1.71 -12.99
CA ASN A 178 -15.78 0.81 -14.04
C ASN A 178 -14.50 0.10 -13.62
N THR A 179 -13.71 0.73 -12.75
CA THR A 179 -12.43 0.22 -12.24
C THR A 179 -12.29 0.55 -10.76
N VAL A 180 -11.46 -0.22 -10.05
CA VAL A 180 -11.12 0.11 -8.65
C VAL A 180 -10.39 1.45 -8.58
N CYS A 181 -9.55 1.80 -9.56
CA CYS A 181 -8.89 3.10 -9.62
C CYS A 181 -9.89 4.26 -9.64
N GLU A 182 -10.94 4.18 -10.47
CA GLU A 182 -12.00 5.19 -10.50
C GLU A 182 -12.72 5.32 -9.16
N PHE A 183 -13.04 4.19 -8.51
CA PHE A 183 -13.63 4.18 -7.19
C PHE A 183 -12.72 4.88 -6.15
N ILE A 184 -11.43 4.52 -6.10
CA ILE A 184 -10.45 5.13 -5.18
C ILE A 184 -10.33 6.64 -5.40
N LYS A 185 -10.25 7.07 -6.66
CA LYS A 185 -10.21 8.50 -7.01
C LYS A 185 -11.46 9.22 -6.51
N LYS A 186 -12.65 8.61 -6.65
CA LYS A 186 -13.92 9.19 -6.19
C LYS A 186 -13.97 9.32 -4.66
N ILE A 187 -13.64 8.25 -3.92
CA ILE A 187 -13.70 8.30 -2.45
C ILE A 187 -12.62 9.19 -1.82
N SER A 188 -11.49 9.42 -2.49
CA SER A 188 -10.42 10.31 -2.00
C SER A 188 -10.88 11.75 -1.76
N GLN A 189 -12.00 12.14 -2.36
CA GLN A 189 -12.58 13.48 -2.26
C GLN A 189 -13.79 13.53 -1.31
N ILE A 190 -14.10 12.41 -0.64
CA ILE A 190 -15.24 12.29 0.25
C ILE A 190 -14.72 12.25 1.67
N HIS A 191 -15.01 13.33 2.38
CA HIS A 191 -14.63 13.50 3.78
C HIS A 191 -15.82 13.12 4.65
N GLY A 192 -15.55 12.29 5.67
CA GLY A 192 -16.52 12.02 6.72
C GLY A 192 -16.67 13.24 7.65
N PRO A 193 -17.53 13.14 8.67
CA PRO A 193 -17.68 14.18 9.68
C PRO A 193 -16.38 14.46 10.45
N TYR A 194 -15.45 13.49 10.47
CA TYR A 194 -14.10 13.61 11.04
C TYR A 194 -13.06 13.06 10.05
N GLU A 195 -11.86 13.64 10.03
CA GLU A 195 -10.76 13.17 9.16
C GLU A 195 -10.43 11.68 9.36
N SER A 196 -10.48 11.21 10.62
CA SER A 196 -10.25 9.82 10.99
C SER A 196 -11.32 8.84 10.48
N PHE A 197 -12.48 9.34 10.03
CA PHE A 197 -13.59 8.55 9.52
C PHE A 197 -13.84 8.81 8.04
N SER A 198 -12.81 9.19 7.28
CA SER A 198 -12.92 9.23 5.82
C SER A 198 -13.31 7.85 5.27
N LEU A 199 -13.99 7.83 4.12
CA LEU A 199 -14.43 6.58 3.50
C LEU A 199 -13.22 5.71 3.12
N TRP A 200 -12.09 6.33 2.81
CA TRP A 200 -10.80 5.66 2.67
C TRP A 200 -10.43 4.89 3.94
N SER A 201 -10.42 5.56 5.09
CA SER A 201 -10.03 4.98 6.38
C SER A 201 -10.89 3.78 6.75
N ILE A 202 -12.19 3.84 6.47
CA ILE A 202 -13.12 2.76 6.79
C ILE A 202 -12.92 1.55 5.86
N LEU A 203 -12.69 1.77 4.57
CA LEU A 203 -12.63 0.70 3.58
C LEU A 203 -11.24 0.06 3.44
N PHE A 204 -10.17 0.78 3.73
CA PHE A 204 -8.81 0.36 3.39
C PHE A 204 -7.77 0.51 4.51
N ASP A 205 -8.06 1.32 5.53
CA ASP A 205 -7.13 1.60 6.62
C ASP A 205 -7.82 1.51 8.00
N SER A 206 -8.76 0.57 8.11
CA SER A 206 -9.57 0.41 9.32
C SER A 206 -8.76 -0.28 10.42
N PHE A 207 -9.23 -0.20 11.66
CA PHE A 207 -8.71 -0.98 12.78
C PHE A 207 -9.52 -2.26 13.06
N ASP A 208 -10.50 -2.58 12.23
CA ASP A 208 -11.31 -3.80 12.38
C ASP A 208 -10.47 -5.06 12.11
N GLU A 209 -10.85 -6.20 12.71
CA GLU A 209 -10.17 -7.48 12.52
C GLU A 209 -10.53 -8.17 11.18
N THR A 210 -10.64 -7.38 10.10
CA THR A 210 -10.95 -7.85 8.74
C THR A 210 -9.87 -7.39 7.75
N PHE A 211 -10.03 -7.71 6.46
CA PHE A 211 -9.06 -7.31 5.43
C PHE A 211 -9.18 -5.84 4.98
N THR A 212 -10.12 -5.07 5.54
CA THR A 212 -10.09 -3.60 5.50
C THR A 212 -8.92 -3.06 6.33
N CYS A 213 -8.39 -3.84 7.29
CA CYS A 213 -7.17 -3.53 8.01
C CYS A 213 -5.92 -4.04 7.26
N PRO A 214 -5.01 -3.15 6.83
CA PRO A 214 -3.83 -3.50 6.04
C PRO A 214 -2.82 -4.38 6.82
N ASN A 215 -2.81 -4.28 8.15
CA ASN A 215 -2.00 -5.17 8.99
C ASN A 215 -2.38 -6.64 8.79
N ILE A 216 -3.68 -6.93 8.62
CA ILE A 216 -4.18 -8.30 8.44
C ILE A 216 -3.75 -8.86 7.08
N ILE A 217 -3.70 -8.04 6.03
CA ILE A 217 -3.15 -8.43 4.72
C ILE A 217 -1.67 -8.85 4.86
N THR A 218 -0.86 -8.02 5.51
CA THR A 218 0.57 -8.29 5.71
C THR A 218 0.79 -9.50 6.62
N GLN A 219 0.03 -9.64 7.69
CA GLN A 219 0.09 -10.78 8.60
C GLN A 219 -0.26 -12.08 7.88
N THR A 220 -1.37 -12.09 7.12
CA THR A 220 -1.77 -13.26 6.34
C THR A 220 -0.66 -13.65 5.38
N LEU A 221 -0.15 -12.74 4.55
CA LEU A 221 0.92 -13.02 3.57
C LEU A 221 2.26 -13.49 4.17
N THR A 222 2.51 -13.24 5.45
CA THR A 222 3.74 -13.66 6.15
C THR A 222 3.56 -14.90 7.03
N SER A 223 2.31 -15.37 7.18
CA SER A 223 1.93 -16.55 7.96
C SER A 223 1.84 -17.83 7.10
N PRO A 224 1.69 -19.03 7.70
CA PRO A 224 1.59 -20.31 6.99
C PRO A 224 0.20 -20.59 6.36
N TRP A 225 -0.41 -19.62 5.69
CA TRP A 225 -1.74 -19.76 5.07
C TRP A 225 -1.73 -20.56 3.75
N ASP A 226 -0.61 -20.53 3.01
CA ASP A 226 -0.37 -21.29 1.78
C ASP A 226 1.06 -21.84 1.79
N ASN A 227 1.20 -23.16 1.62
CA ASN A 227 2.48 -23.87 1.60
C ASN A 227 3.09 -23.99 0.19
N SER A 228 2.51 -23.34 -0.81
CA SER A 228 3.08 -23.27 -2.17
C SER A 228 4.45 -22.60 -2.16
N LYS A 229 5.33 -23.00 -3.09
CA LYS A 229 6.65 -22.38 -3.25
C LYS A 229 6.54 -20.88 -3.56
N GLU A 230 5.47 -20.48 -4.25
CA GLU A 230 5.14 -19.11 -4.61
C GLU A 230 4.84 -18.26 -3.37
N ALA A 231 3.98 -18.77 -2.48
CA ALA A 231 3.63 -18.11 -1.23
C ALA A 231 4.83 -17.97 -0.30
N LEU A 232 5.58 -19.06 -0.08
CA LEU A 232 6.80 -19.05 0.73
C LEU A 232 7.83 -18.04 0.20
N PHE A 233 7.99 -17.97 -1.13
CA PHE A 233 8.88 -17.00 -1.76
C PHE A 233 8.48 -15.53 -1.52
N LEU A 234 7.19 -15.21 -1.58
CA LEU A 234 6.74 -13.85 -1.27
C LEU A 234 6.89 -13.56 0.23
N ALA A 235 6.48 -14.49 1.09
CA ALA A 235 6.61 -14.36 2.54
C ALA A 235 8.06 -14.07 2.96
N ASP A 236 9.04 -14.80 2.40
CA ASP A 236 10.47 -14.57 2.66
C ASP A 236 10.91 -13.14 2.30
N LYS A 237 10.42 -12.60 1.18
CA LYS A 237 10.73 -11.23 0.77
C LYS A 237 10.12 -10.19 1.72
N LEU A 238 8.88 -10.39 2.15
CA LEU A 238 8.19 -9.49 3.07
C LEU A 238 8.87 -9.53 4.46
N ASN A 239 9.15 -10.73 4.98
CA ASN A 239 9.89 -10.94 6.23
C ASN A 239 11.31 -10.35 6.18
N HIS A 240 12.02 -10.46 5.06
CA HIS A 240 13.34 -9.83 4.90
C HIS A 240 13.28 -8.30 4.93
N PHE A 241 12.23 -7.72 4.36
CA PHE A 241 12.00 -6.28 4.46
C PHE A 241 11.72 -5.87 5.91
N GLN A 242 10.84 -6.59 6.62
CA GLN A 242 10.54 -6.33 8.03
C GLN A 242 11.81 -6.39 8.89
N LYS A 243 12.62 -7.46 8.78
CA LYS A 243 13.89 -7.59 9.52
C LYS A 243 14.86 -6.44 9.24
N LYS A 244 14.96 -6.00 7.98
CA LYS A 244 15.80 -4.84 7.61
C LYS A 244 15.29 -3.55 8.21
N PHE A 245 13.97 -3.40 8.27
CA PHE A 245 13.33 -2.23 8.84
C PHE A 245 13.53 -2.18 10.35
N GLU A 246 13.25 -3.28 11.06
CA GLU A 246 13.45 -3.41 12.52
C GLU A 246 14.90 -3.17 12.93
N LYS A 247 15.88 -3.72 12.21
CA LYS A 247 17.31 -3.48 12.46
C LYS A 247 17.71 -2.00 12.33
N ALA A 248 17.09 -1.27 11.40
CA ALA A 248 17.36 0.15 11.22
C ALA A 248 16.66 0.98 12.29
N ALA A 249 15.42 0.65 12.63
CA ALA A 249 14.66 1.33 13.68
C ALA A 249 15.32 1.18 15.06
N SER A 250 15.85 -0.01 15.40
CA SER A 250 16.54 -0.23 16.67
C SER A 250 17.88 0.51 16.78
N ALA A 251 18.56 0.77 15.66
CA ALA A 251 19.80 1.54 15.64
C ALA A 251 19.57 3.05 15.76
N GLU A 252 18.41 3.55 15.35
CA GLU A 252 18.14 4.99 15.18
C GLU A 252 16.98 5.50 16.08
N ASN A 253 16.42 4.64 16.96
CA ASN A 253 15.29 4.90 17.87
C ASN A 253 14.06 5.58 17.22
N ASN A 254 13.92 5.51 15.90
CA ASN A 254 12.86 6.20 15.16
C ASN A 254 12.59 5.52 13.81
N TYR A 255 11.31 5.22 13.53
CA TYR A 255 10.84 4.64 12.26
C TYR A 255 11.14 5.52 11.04
N ASN A 256 11.12 6.84 11.20
CA ASN A 256 11.42 7.78 10.13
C ASN A 256 12.90 7.72 9.69
N ALA A 257 13.78 7.22 10.54
CA ALA A 257 15.21 7.27 10.29
C ALA A 257 15.65 6.31 9.16
N TYR A 258 15.05 5.10 9.08
CA TYR A 258 15.25 4.20 7.93
C TYR A 258 14.80 4.83 6.61
N ALA A 259 13.59 5.40 6.59
CA ALA A 259 13.04 6.04 5.40
C ALA A 259 13.91 7.22 4.98
N ASN A 260 14.34 8.04 5.93
CA ASN A 260 15.23 9.17 5.69
C ASN A 260 16.58 8.74 5.10
N LYS A 261 17.23 7.77 5.74
CA LYS A 261 18.55 7.27 5.32
C LYS A 261 18.52 6.60 3.96
N LYS A 262 17.47 5.84 3.65
CA LYS A 262 17.38 5.06 2.41
C LYS A 262 16.80 5.83 1.23
N TYR A 263 15.86 6.75 1.48
CA TYR A 263 15.13 7.43 0.43
C TYR A 263 15.37 8.94 0.44
N MET A 264 15.16 9.64 1.56
CA MET A 264 15.34 11.10 1.61
C MET A 264 16.78 11.55 1.33
N SER A 265 17.78 10.75 1.71
CA SER A 265 19.20 11.01 1.39
C SER A 265 19.53 11.02 -0.11
N ARG A 266 18.60 10.54 -0.95
CA ARG A 266 18.72 10.46 -2.41
C ARG A 266 17.57 11.20 -3.10
N ILE A 267 16.95 12.17 -2.41
CA ILE A 267 15.80 12.92 -2.94
C ILE A 267 16.16 13.65 -4.25
N ASP A 268 17.42 14.03 -4.44
CA ASP A 268 18.00 14.58 -5.67
C ASP A 268 17.89 13.64 -6.88
N LYS A 269 17.70 12.33 -6.64
CA LYS A 269 17.55 11.30 -7.68
C LYS A 269 16.10 10.89 -7.92
N ALA A 270 15.14 11.61 -7.31
CA ALA A 270 13.72 11.32 -7.42
C ALA A 270 12.97 12.53 -7.97
N ASN A 271 11.90 12.26 -8.72
CA ASN A 271 10.81 13.24 -8.79
C ASN A 271 10.10 13.23 -7.44
N TYR A 272 9.72 14.40 -6.92
CA TYR A 272 9.10 14.46 -5.60
C TYR A 272 8.04 15.52 -5.46
N VAL A 273 7.13 15.25 -4.51
CA VAL A 273 6.28 16.25 -3.87
C VAL A 273 6.51 16.13 -2.37
N LYS A 274 6.83 17.24 -1.71
CA LYS A 274 7.31 17.26 -0.32
C LYS A 274 6.62 18.35 0.49
N TYR A 275 6.23 18.01 1.71
CA TYR A 275 5.70 18.96 2.68
C TYR A 275 6.70 19.19 3.81
N LYS A 276 7.45 20.29 3.69
CA LYS A 276 8.51 20.67 4.65
C LYS A 276 9.47 19.49 4.88
N ASP A 277 10.13 19.45 6.01
CA ASP A 277 10.98 18.34 6.44
C ASP A 277 10.21 17.13 7.01
N LYS A 278 8.87 17.17 7.00
CA LYS A 278 8.03 16.16 7.66
C LYS A 278 7.81 14.91 6.81
N CYS A 279 7.38 15.10 5.56
CA CYS A 279 6.97 13.99 4.71
C CYS A 279 7.09 14.30 3.21
N ALA A 280 7.18 13.24 2.41
CA ALA A 280 7.34 13.33 0.96
C ALA A 280 6.81 12.10 0.23
N ILE A 281 6.40 12.32 -1.01
CA ILE A 281 6.10 11.30 -2.01
C ILE A 281 7.24 11.31 -3.02
N LEU A 282 7.93 10.18 -3.17
CA LEU A 282 9.18 10.07 -3.95
C LEU A 282 9.06 9.05 -5.07
N TRP A 283 9.32 9.49 -6.29
CA TRP A 283 9.37 8.67 -7.50
C TRP A 283 10.81 8.49 -7.96
N PHE A 284 11.39 7.34 -7.60
CA PHE A 284 12.70 6.94 -8.11
C PHE A 284 12.54 6.26 -9.47
N ALA A 285 13.22 6.79 -10.47
CA ALA A 285 13.26 6.18 -11.80
C ALA A 285 13.59 4.69 -11.71
N PRO A 286 12.88 3.81 -12.43
CA PRO A 286 13.21 2.40 -12.50
C PRO A 286 14.67 2.24 -12.95
N GLN A 287 15.49 1.58 -12.13
CA GLN A 287 16.87 1.29 -12.54
C GLN A 287 16.85 0.12 -13.52
N ASP A 288 17.13 0.40 -14.79
CA ASP A 288 17.43 -0.64 -15.76
C ASP A 288 18.67 -1.39 -15.30
N LYS A 289 18.54 -2.69 -15.00
CA LYS A 289 19.68 -3.54 -14.58
C LYS A 289 20.78 -3.62 -15.65
N LYS A 290 20.53 -3.16 -16.88
CA LYS A 290 21.52 -3.13 -17.97
C LYS A 290 22.68 -2.15 -17.71
N THR A 291 22.54 -1.22 -16.77
CA THR A 291 23.55 -0.17 -16.48
C THR A 291 24.16 -0.26 -15.09
N ILE A 292 24.04 -1.39 -14.39
CA ILE A 292 24.88 -1.64 -13.21
C ILE A 292 26.04 -2.51 -13.69
N PRO A 293 27.24 -1.94 -13.93
CA PRO A 293 28.42 -2.77 -14.09
C PRO A 293 28.50 -3.66 -12.85
N LYS A 294 28.58 -4.98 -13.06
CA LYS A 294 29.09 -5.83 -11.98
C LYS A 294 30.43 -5.22 -11.57
N PRO A 295 30.66 -4.95 -10.28
CA PRO A 295 31.99 -4.59 -9.83
C PRO A 295 32.94 -5.66 -10.38
N SER A 296 34.05 -5.23 -10.97
CA SER A 296 35.03 -6.21 -11.41
C SER A 296 35.45 -7.05 -10.19
N CYS A 297 35.87 -8.30 -10.39
CA CYS A 297 36.32 -9.17 -9.30
C CYS A 297 37.43 -8.51 -8.43
N GLN A 298 38.14 -7.52 -8.97
CA GLN A 298 39.11 -6.69 -8.26
C GLN A 298 38.48 -5.63 -7.33
N GLU A 299 37.30 -5.11 -7.63
CA GLU A 299 36.58 -4.15 -6.78
C GLU A 299 35.87 -4.83 -5.60
N GLU A 300 35.36 -6.06 -5.79
CA GLU A 300 34.87 -6.91 -4.69
C GLU A 300 36.00 -7.28 -3.71
N LEU A 301 37.19 -7.58 -4.23
CA LEU A 301 38.38 -7.82 -3.40
C LEU A 301 38.80 -6.58 -2.61
N LYS A 302 38.74 -5.37 -3.19
CA LYS A 302 39.05 -4.12 -2.47
C LYS A 302 38.01 -3.79 -1.40
N GLN A 303 36.72 -3.98 -1.67
CA GLN A 303 35.67 -3.79 -0.66
C GLN A 303 35.80 -4.77 0.51
N ASN A 304 36.12 -6.03 0.22
CA ASN A 304 36.36 -7.02 1.26
C ASN A 304 37.63 -6.69 2.07
N GLN A 305 38.75 -6.32 1.43
CA GLN A 305 39.97 -5.91 2.13
C GLN A 305 39.77 -4.69 3.04
N LEU A 306 39.00 -3.68 2.60
CA LEU A 306 38.65 -2.52 3.42
C LEU A 306 37.76 -2.87 4.63
N SER A 307 36.93 -3.89 4.51
CA SER A 307 36.11 -4.38 5.63
C SER A 307 36.93 -5.19 6.65
N PHE A 308 37.92 -5.96 6.19
CA PHE A 308 38.84 -6.71 7.07
C PHE A 308 39.81 -5.79 7.82
N LEU A 309 40.34 -4.74 7.17
CA LEU A 309 41.22 -3.76 7.82
C LEU A 309 40.55 -2.95 8.93
N LYS A 310 39.22 -2.76 8.86
CA LYS A 310 38.44 -2.10 9.93
C LYS A 310 38.17 -2.99 11.13
N LEU A 311 38.19 -4.32 10.96
CA LEU A 311 37.99 -5.30 12.03
C LEU A 311 39.29 -5.64 12.77
N SER A 312 40.45 -5.42 12.14
CA SER A 312 41.77 -5.64 12.76
C SER A 312 42.33 -4.43 13.52
N LEU A 313 41.58 -3.32 13.57
CA LEU A 313 41.94 -2.08 14.27
C LEU A 313 40.97 -1.76 15.45
N LEU A 314 40.22 -2.76 15.90
CA LEU A 314 39.43 -2.78 17.12
C LEU A 314 39.94 -3.88 18.06
#